data_AF-A0A534MFT3-F1
#
_entry.id   AF-A0A534MFT3-F1
#
_cell.length_a   1.000
_cell.length_b   1.000
_cell.length_c   1.000
_cell.angle_alpha   90.00
_cell.angle_beta   90.00
_cell.angle_gamma   90.00
#
_symmetry.space_group_name_H-M   'P 1'
#
loop_
_entity.id
_entity.type
_entity.pdbx_description
1 polymer ?
#
loop_
_entity_poly.entity_id
_entity_poly.type
_entity_poly.pdbx_seq_one_letter_code
_entity_poly.pdbx_strand_id
1 'polypeptide(L)'
;MPPVEERPHRPGTFPACAPLHEERASLRRLPADVTRDCGAPVHRGRQGEGAPRGHRLARGGRGGGPEVEAPPGPPAGGPIDVSAATPNKCPPRILVCIKQVPKAQELQVDPVTQTLKRVGVPSEINPPDANALEIALTLKDRHAAEVVVLSMGPTSFDESLERAVAMGADRAVLLTDRILGGSDTVPTAYALSETIQKIGGYDLILTGEETTDASTGHVGPGIAGHLDLPQITYVSEIRIVDGTVRARRTAEDGTEWWQTSMPSLCTVNFGCNKPRAPTLTGKIRVKRGGVIAHWSCADVGIDPKKVGLLNSPTIVAKVDTIRLPARAGHMFSGEPKETVRALLEALIRDRVIVP
;
A
#
# COMPACT_ATOMS: atom_id res chain seq x y z
N MET A 1 -36.35 -35.90 -4.94
CA MET A 1 -36.05 -35.08 -6.12
C MET A 1 -37.26 -35.14 -7.04
N PRO A 2 -37.99 -34.04 -7.26
CA PRO A 2 -39.04 -33.99 -8.27
C PRO A 2 -38.43 -33.71 -9.66
N PRO A 3 -39.11 -34.03 -10.78
CA PRO A 3 -38.56 -33.87 -12.12
C PRO A 3 -38.56 -32.40 -12.54
N VAL A 4 -37.52 -32.02 -13.29
CA VAL A 4 -37.36 -30.70 -13.89
C VAL A 4 -38.23 -30.61 -15.14
N GLU A 5 -39.17 -29.68 -15.16
CA GLU A 5 -40.01 -29.36 -16.31
C GLU A 5 -39.24 -28.37 -17.22
N GLU A 6 -38.94 -28.77 -18.46
CA GLU A 6 -38.26 -27.95 -19.46
C GLU A 6 -39.16 -26.78 -19.91
N ARG A 7 -38.66 -25.54 -19.80
CA ARG A 7 -39.34 -24.35 -20.33
C ARG A 7 -39.05 -24.20 -21.83
N PRO A 8 -40.05 -23.83 -22.66
CA PRO A 8 -39.84 -23.61 -24.09
C PRO A 8 -39.09 -22.29 -24.35
N HIS A 9 -38.06 -22.37 -25.19
CA HIS A 9 -37.34 -21.22 -25.73
C HIS A 9 -38.26 -20.34 -26.58
N ARG A 10 -38.42 -19.07 -26.20
CA ARG A 10 -38.90 -17.99 -27.08
C ARG A 10 -37.75 -17.03 -27.36
N PRO A 11 -37.46 -16.66 -28.62
CA PRO A 11 -36.51 -15.59 -28.92
C PRO A 11 -37.17 -14.24 -28.64
N GLY A 12 -36.69 -13.54 -27.61
CA GLY A 12 -37.09 -12.17 -27.31
C GLY A 12 -36.31 -11.18 -28.17
N THR A 13 -36.99 -10.50 -29.07
CA THR A 13 -36.50 -9.29 -29.76
C THR A 13 -36.38 -8.14 -28.75
N PHE A 14 -35.15 -7.62 -28.55
CA PHE A 14 -34.93 -6.37 -27.83
C PHE A 14 -35.34 -5.17 -28.69
N PRO A 15 -36.08 -4.18 -28.16
CA PRO A 15 -36.36 -2.96 -28.91
C PRO A 15 -35.08 -2.12 -29.02
N ALA A 16 -34.79 -1.67 -30.25
CA ALA A 16 -33.70 -0.76 -30.57
C ALA A 16 -33.90 0.58 -29.85
N CYS A 17 -32.90 1.01 -29.07
CA CYS A 17 -32.88 2.34 -28.47
C CYS A 17 -32.31 3.33 -29.50
N ALA A 18 -33.12 4.31 -29.88
CA ALA A 18 -32.80 5.36 -30.83
C ALA A 18 -31.75 6.35 -30.28
N PRO A 19 -30.99 7.06 -31.15
CA PRO A 19 -29.90 7.94 -30.74
C PRO A 19 -30.44 9.31 -30.28
N LEU A 20 -30.06 9.75 -29.08
CA LEU A 20 -30.24 11.13 -28.65
C LEU A 20 -28.94 11.91 -28.91
N HIS A 21 -28.94 12.62 -30.04
CA HIS A 21 -28.02 13.70 -30.33
C HIS A 21 -28.65 15.02 -29.83
N GLU A 22 -27.78 15.96 -29.43
CA GLU A 22 -28.02 17.38 -29.16
C GLU A 22 -28.43 17.77 -27.73
N GLU A 23 -27.41 18.10 -26.91
CA GLU A 23 -27.30 19.48 -26.43
C GLU A 23 -25.85 19.80 -26.07
N ARG A 24 -25.23 20.66 -26.89
CA ARG A 24 -23.94 21.30 -26.62
C ARG A 24 -24.19 22.48 -25.70
N ALA A 25 -23.68 22.43 -24.48
CA ALA A 25 -23.51 23.61 -23.64
C ALA A 25 -22.03 23.81 -23.29
N SER A 26 -21.48 24.85 -23.91
CA SER A 26 -20.20 25.50 -23.71
C SER A 26 -19.73 25.61 -22.24
N LEU A 27 -18.65 24.92 -21.88
CA LEU A 27 -17.83 25.31 -20.73
C LEU A 27 -16.69 26.22 -21.19
N ARG A 28 -16.80 27.48 -20.76
CA ARG A 28 -15.88 28.58 -21.04
C ARG A 28 -14.49 28.29 -20.49
N ARG A 29 -13.49 28.54 -21.32
CA ARG A 29 -12.09 28.72 -20.90
C ARG A 29 -12.01 29.94 -19.98
N LEU A 30 -11.39 29.79 -18.81
CA LEU A 30 -10.88 30.92 -18.03
C LEU A 30 -9.38 31.07 -18.32
N PRO A 31 -8.87 32.30 -18.53
CA PRO A 31 -7.53 32.54 -19.05
C PRO A 31 -6.44 32.48 -17.97
N ALA A 32 -5.22 32.24 -18.46
CA ALA A 32 -3.97 32.29 -17.73
C ALA A 32 -3.48 33.74 -17.51
N ASP A 33 -2.51 33.86 -16.61
CA ASP A 33 -1.66 35.00 -16.21
C ASP A 33 -2.18 35.94 -15.12
N VAL A 34 -1.34 36.15 -14.09
CA VAL A 34 -0.45 37.33 -13.98
C VAL A 34 0.42 37.25 -12.69
N THR A 35 1.74 37.15 -12.93
CA THR A 35 2.95 37.70 -12.24
C THR A 35 3.24 37.65 -10.72
N ARG A 36 4.45 37.13 -10.44
CA ARG A 36 5.53 37.59 -9.53
C ARG A 36 5.28 38.82 -8.63
N ASP A 37 5.67 38.70 -7.36
CA ASP A 37 6.55 39.71 -6.72
C ASP A 37 7.40 39.11 -5.57
N CYS A 38 8.50 39.79 -5.28
CA CYS A 38 9.69 39.38 -4.53
C CYS A 38 9.70 39.89 -3.08
N GLY A 39 10.60 39.36 -2.24
CA GLY A 39 11.30 40.16 -1.21
C GLY A 39 10.96 39.91 0.27
N ALA A 40 12.00 39.57 1.04
CA ALA A 40 12.05 39.26 2.49
C ALA A 40 11.98 40.53 3.41
N PRO A 41 12.09 40.48 4.77
CA PRO A 41 13.32 40.07 5.48
C PRO A 41 13.19 39.39 6.87
N VAL A 42 14.24 38.61 7.18
CA VAL A 42 15.05 38.48 8.42
C VAL A 42 14.54 39.15 9.72
N HIS A 43 14.47 38.37 10.80
CA HIS A 43 14.72 38.88 12.17
C HIS A 43 15.69 37.99 12.97
N ARG A 44 16.69 38.66 13.56
CA ARG A 44 17.71 38.14 14.49
C ARG A 44 17.15 37.99 15.91
N GLY A 45 17.54 36.89 16.56
CA GLY A 45 18.30 36.90 17.83
C GLY A 45 17.54 36.98 19.15
N ARG A 46 17.72 35.97 20.01
CA ARG A 46 18.07 36.20 21.41
C ARG A 46 18.81 35.01 22.03
N GLN A 47 19.84 35.34 22.78
CA GLN A 47 20.69 34.48 23.60
C GLN A 47 20.00 34.11 24.93
N GLY A 48 20.45 33.03 25.56
CA GLY A 48 20.18 32.64 26.96
C GLY A 48 20.67 31.21 27.19
N GLU A 49 21.84 31.02 27.79
CA GLU A 49 22.02 30.50 29.18
C GLU A 49 21.42 29.08 29.33
N GLY A 50 22.21 28.02 29.38
CA GLY A 50 23.03 27.65 30.54
C GLY A 50 22.34 26.51 31.30
N ALA A 51 22.70 25.24 31.04
CA ALA A 51 22.15 24.08 31.76
C ALA A 51 23.25 23.39 32.61
N PRO A 52 23.02 23.15 33.92
CA PRO A 52 24.03 22.57 34.79
C PRO A 52 24.03 21.04 34.78
N ARG A 53 25.21 20.49 35.12
CA ARG A 53 25.53 19.06 35.24
C ARG A 53 24.77 18.42 36.41
N GLY A 54 24.19 17.24 36.16
CA GLY A 54 23.53 16.39 37.16
C GLY A 54 24.36 15.14 37.51
N HIS A 55 24.66 15.04 38.79
CA HIS A 55 25.30 14.00 39.61
C HIS A 55 25.30 12.52 39.17
N ARG A 56 26.49 11.90 39.30
CA ARG A 56 26.68 10.47 39.62
C ARG A 56 26.22 10.20 41.06
N LEU A 57 25.44 9.14 41.24
CA LEU A 57 25.26 8.47 42.53
C LEU A 57 25.77 7.04 42.45
N ALA A 58 26.65 6.70 43.39
CA ALA A 58 27.09 5.36 43.70
C ALA A 58 26.33 4.85 44.93
N ARG A 59 26.08 3.53 44.96
CA ARG A 59 25.80 2.61 46.09
C ARG A 59 24.99 1.44 45.51
N GLY A 60 25.15 0.18 45.86
CA GLY A 60 25.91 -0.52 46.89
C GLY A 60 25.54 -2.01 46.79
N GLY A 61 26.41 -2.90 47.24
CA GLY A 61 26.20 -4.34 47.16
C GLY A 61 25.23 -4.93 48.18
N ARG A 62 24.86 -6.20 47.92
CA ARG A 62 24.28 -7.29 48.74
C ARG A 62 23.42 -8.12 47.76
N GLY A 63 23.33 -9.43 47.74
CA GLY A 63 23.74 -10.55 48.59
C GLY A 63 23.06 -11.79 48.00
N GLY A 64 23.64 -12.98 48.16
CA GLY A 64 23.14 -14.22 47.55
C GLY A 64 21.79 -14.69 48.07
N GLY A 65 21.05 -15.35 47.18
CA GLY A 65 19.79 -16.09 47.38
C GLY A 65 19.53 -16.98 46.14
N PRO A 66 18.76 -18.08 46.27
CA PRO A 66 18.98 -19.32 45.54
C PRO A 66 18.56 -19.29 44.07
N GLU A 67 19.29 -20.04 43.24
CA GLU A 67 19.02 -20.26 41.82
C GLU A 67 17.63 -20.88 41.61
N VAL A 68 16.82 -20.22 40.78
CA VAL A 68 15.60 -20.78 40.20
C VAL A 68 15.95 -21.19 38.77
N GLU A 69 15.84 -22.48 38.49
CA GLU A 69 16.18 -23.11 37.22
C GLU A 69 15.30 -22.53 36.09
N ALA A 70 15.93 -22.00 35.04
CA ALA A 70 15.25 -21.45 33.87
C ALA A 70 14.75 -22.59 32.95
N PRO A 71 13.59 -22.43 32.28
CA PRO A 71 13.09 -23.44 31.35
C PRO A 71 14.04 -23.62 30.15
N PRO A 72 14.11 -24.83 29.56
CA PRO A 72 15.08 -25.17 28.52
C PRO A 72 14.88 -24.30 27.28
N GLY A 73 15.98 -23.73 26.79
CA GLY A 73 16.03 -22.96 25.55
C GLY A 73 15.74 -23.83 24.31
N PRO A 74 15.42 -23.19 23.16
CA PRO A 74 15.13 -23.91 21.94
C PRO A 74 16.35 -24.73 21.48
N PRO A 75 16.15 -25.88 20.82
CA PRO A 75 17.24 -26.79 20.47
C PRO A 75 18.25 -26.11 19.54
N ALA A 76 19.53 -26.37 19.84
CA ALA A 76 20.68 -25.84 19.12
C ALA A 76 20.60 -26.16 17.62
N GLY A 77 20.61 -25.11 16.79
CA GLY A 77 20.75 -25.24 15.35
C GLY A 77 22.07 -25.94 15.03
N GLY A 78 21.99 -27.03 14.26
CA GLY A 78 23.17 -27.68 13.67
C GLY A 78 23.95 -26.73 12.76
N PRO A 79 25.19 -27.09 12.38
CA PRO A 79 26.10 -26.19 11.67
C PRO A 79 25.47 -25.69 10.37
N ILE A 80 25.49 -24.36 10.21
CA ILE A 80 25.11 -23.66 8.97
C ILE A 80 26.06 -24.13 7.87
N ASP A 81 25.50 -24.79 6.86
CA ASP A 81 26.23 -25.07 5.63
C ASP A 81 26.48 -23.75 4.88
N VAL A 82 27.76 -23.36 4.83
CA VAL A 82 28.27 -22.16 4.15
C VAL A 82 28.73 -22.46 2.72
N SER A 83 28.31 -23.57 2.12
CA SER A 83 28.74 -23.98 0.78
C SER A 83 27.60 -24.07 -0.24
N ALA A 84 26.95 -22.95 -0.52
CA ALA A 84 26.24 -22.77 -1.78
C ALA A 84 27.06 -21.85 -2.68
N ALA A 85 27.73 -22.46 -3.66
CA ALA A 85 28.50 -21.80 -4.70
C ALA A 85 27.61 -20.77 -5.44
N THR A 86 28.08 -19.53 -5.48
CA THR A 86 27.47 -18.40 -6.17
C THR A 86 27.42 -18.67 -7.67
N PRO A 87 26.24 -18.74 -8.31
CA PRO A 87 26.19 -18.46 -9.73
C PRO A 87 26.30 -16.94 -9.90
N ASN A 88 27.26 -16.50 -10.71
CA ASN A 88 27.36 -15.14 -11.21
C ASN A 88 25.97 -14.60 -11.59
N LYS A 89 25.42 -13.69 -10.78
CA LYS A 89 24.25 -12.90 -11.14
C LYS A 89 24.47 -11.49 -10.61
N CYS A 90 24.25 -10.49 -11.47
CA CYS A 90 24.08 -9.13 -11.00
C CYS A 90 23.07 -9.12 -9.84
N PRO A 91 23.23 -8.23 -8.85
CA PRO A 91 22.28 -8.12 -7.76
C PRO A 91 20.86 -8.00 -8.30
N PRO A 92 19.87 -8.71 -7.71
CA PRO A 92 18.52 -8.72 -8.24
C PRO A 92 17.94 -7.30 -8.22
N ARG A 93 17.11 -6.98 -9.21
CA ARG A 93 16.37 -5.71 -9.22
C ARG A 93 14.94 -5.95 -8.77
N ILE A 94 14.55 -5.26 -7.71
CA ILE A 94 13.22 -5.29 -7.12
C ILE A 94 12.52 -3.98 -7.46
N LEU A 95 11.39 -4.07 -8.16
CA LEU A 95 10.53 -2.92 -8.43
C LEU A 95 9.38 -2.91 -7.43
N VAL A 96 9.14 -1.79 -6.78
CA VAL A 96 8.03 -1.65 -5.81
C VAL A 96 7.06 -0.60 -6.31
N CYS A 97 5.82 -0.99 -6.61
CA CYS A 97 4.77 -0.02 -6.89
C CYS A 97 4.17 0.48 -5.57
N ILE A 98 4.15 1.80 -5.39
CA ILE A 98 3.51 2.44 -4.25
C ILE A 98 2.47 3.46 -4.72
N LYS A 99 1.41 3.64 -3.94
CA LYS A 99 0.40 4.67 -4.13
C LYS A 99 0.35 5.56 -2.91
N GLN A 100 0.19 6.85 -3.13
CA GLN A 100 -0.17 7.78 -2.07
C GLN A 100 -1.69 7.81 -1.90
N VAL A 101 -2.15 7.66 -0.65
CA VAL A 101 -3.57 7.63 -0.29
C VAL A 101 -3.85 8.64 0.82
N PRO A 102 -5.09 9.16 0.93
CA PRO A 102 -5.49 9.94 2.10
C PRO A 102 -5.43 9.07 3.35
N LYS A 103 -4.98 9.63 4.47
CA LYS A 103 -5.03 8.94 5.76
C LYS A 103 -6.47 8.74 6.20
N ALA A 104 -6.92 7.49 6.20
CA ALA A 104 -8.31 7.14 6.49
C ALA A 104 -8.75 7.57 7.89
N GLN A 105 -7.86 7.50 8.89
CA GLN A 105 -8.13 7.87 10.29
C GLN A 105 -8.27 9.39 10.48
N GLU A 106 -7.80 10.19 9.52
CA GLU A 106 -7.84 11.65 9.55
C GLU A 106 -8.97 12.21 8.66
N LEU A 107 -9.78 11.34 8.03
CA LEU A 107 -10.99 11.75 7.30
C LEU A 107 -12.02 12.29 8.28
N GLN A 108 -12.23 13.61 8.24
CA GLN A 108 -13.27 14.28 9.02
C GLN A 108 -14.56 14.37 8.21
N VAL A 109 -15.69 14.13 8.85
CA VAL A 109 -17.00 14.50 8.30
C VAL A 109 -17.29 15.93 8.70
N ASP A 110 -17.68 16.76 7.74
CA ASP A 110 -18.16 18.10 8.02
C ASP A 110 -19.46 18.00 8.85
N PRO A 111 -19.49 18.59 10.06
CA PRO A 111 -20.64 18.45 10.95
C PRO A 111 -21.89 19.16 10.40
N VAL A 112 -21.73 20.14 9.49
CA VAL A 112 -22.82 20.92 8.90
C VAL A 112 -23.27 20.30 7.59
N THR A 113 -22.36 20.11 6.63
CA THR A 113 -22.72 19.60 5.30
C THR A 113 -22.85 18.08 5.30
N GLN A 114 -22.43 17.41 6.37
CA GLN A 114 -22.49 15.95 6.50
C GLN A 114 -21.69 15.21 5.41
N THR A 115 -20.81 15.92 4.71
CA THR A 115 -19.93 15.42 3.66
C THR A 115 -18.51 15.24 4.17
N LEU A 116 -17.71 14.41 3.50
CA LEU A 116 -16.29 14.24 3.85
C LEU A 116 -15.51 15.53 3.57
N LYS A 117 -14.79 16.03 4.59
CA LYS A 117 -13.77 17.08 4.41
C LYS A 117 -12.58 16.46 3.69
N ARG A 118 -12.37 16.89 2.45
CA ARG A 118 -11.25 16.44 1.60
C ARG A 118 -10.07 17.42 1.60
N VAL A 119 -10.28 18.65 2.06
CA VAL A 119 -9.24 19.68 2.14
C VAL A 119 -8.44 19.48 3.42
N GLY A 120 -7.12 19.35 3.29
CA GLY A 120 -6.21 19.26 4.42
C GLY A 120 -6.08 17.89 5.07
N VAL A 121 -6.63 16.82 4.47
CA VAL A 121 -6.38 15.44 4.92
C VAL A 121 -4.96 15.07 4.49
N PRO A 122 -4.03 14.81 5.43
CA PRO A 122 -2.68 14.41 5.08
C PRO A 122 -2.70 13.10 4.30
N SER A 123 -1.80 12.99 3.34
CA SER A 123 -1.62 11.75 2.61
C SER A 123 -0.47 10.93 3.20
N GLU A 124 -0.44 9.64 2.88
CA GLU A 124 0.65 8.74 3.23
C GLU A 124 0.92 7.74 2.11
N ILE A 125 2.07 7.07 2.17
CA ILE A 125 2.28 5.83 1.41
C ILE A 125 1.23 4.85 1.91
N ASN A 126 0.45 4.29 0.99
CA ASN A 126 -0.55 3.27 1.29
C ASN A 126 0.05 2.18 2.20
N PRO A 127 -0.59 1.86 3.35
CA PRO A 127 0.05 1.01 4.35
C PRO A 127 0.52 -0.37 3.84
N PRO A 128 -0.27 -1.13 3.05
CA PRO A 128 0.21 -2.35 2.39
C PRO A 128 1.44 -2.13 1.48
N ASP A 129 1.50 -1.01 0.76
CA ASP A 129 2.65 -0.67 -0.10
C ASP A 129 3.89 -0.35 0.73
N ALA A 130 3.73 0.24 1.91
CA ALA A 130 4.82 0.44 2.86
C ALA A 130 5.36 -0.90 3.40
N ASN A 131 4.49 -1.89 3.62
CA ASN A 131 4.90 -3.26 3.94
C ASN A 131 5.66 -3.91 2.77
N ALA A 132 5.21 -3.71 1.53
CA ALA A 132 5.89 -4.19 0.32
C ALA A 132 7.29 -3.59 0.16
N LEU A 133 7.41 -2.27 0.37
CA LEU A 133 8.70 -1.57 0.36
C LEU A 133 9.64 -2.12 1.43
N GLU A 134 9.16 -2.40 2.64
CA GLU A 134 10.00 -2.96 3.70
C GLU A 134 10.53 -4.36 3.36
N ILE A 135 9.71 -5.21 2.71
CA ILE A 135 10.20 -6.50 2.20
C ILE A 135 11.31 -6.27 1.18
N ALA A 136 11.11 -5.34 0.23
CA ALA A 136 12.13 -5.02 -0.77
C ALA A 136 13.44 -4.55 -0.13
N LEU A 137 13.37 -3.66 0.86
CA LEU A 137 14.55 -3.14 1.58
C LEU A 137 15.24 -4.23 2.40
N THR A 138 14.48 -5.14 3.00
CA THR A 138 15.05 -6.30 3.71
C THR A 138 15.76 -7.25 2.74
N LEU A 139 15.19 -7.49 1.56
CA LEU A 139 15.84 -8.28 0.51
C LEU A 139 17.09 -7.59 -0.02
N LYS A 140 17.06 -6.26 -0.16
CA LYS A 140 18.24 -5.46 -0.49
C LYS A 140 19.36 -5.62 0.53
N ASP A 141 19.05 -5.56 1.81
CA ASP A 141 20.05 -5.73 2.88
C ASP A 141 20.71 -7.12 2.82
N ARG A 142 19.99 -8.16 2.35
CA ARG A 142 20.48 -9.55 2.28
C ARG A 142 21.17 -9.92 0.97
N HIS A 143 20.70 -9.37 -0.15
CA HIS A 143 21.10 -9.80 -1.49
C HIS A 143 21.74 -8.68 -2.32
N ALA A 144 22.03 -7.53 -1.69
CA ALA A 144 22.53 -6.31 -2.34
C ALA A 144 21.66 -5.84 -3.51
N ALA A 145 20.35 -6.12 -3.45
CA ALA A 145 19.40 -5.83 -4.51
C ALA A 145 19.30 -4.32 -4.83
N GLU A 146 19.05 -3.97 -6.09
CA GLU A 146 18.60 -2.62 -6.48
C GLU A 146 17.10 -2.51 -6.21
N VAL A 147 16.67 -1.50 -5.46
CA VAL A 147 15.25 -1.22 -5.20
C VAL A 147 14.83 0.04 -5.95
N VAL A 148 13.95 -0.14 -6.93
CA VAL A 148 13.35 0.95 -7.72
C VAL A 148 11.89 1.10 -7.32
N VAL A 149 11.50 2.29 -6.90
CA VAL A 149 10.11 2.58 -6.54
C VAL A 149 9.39 3.22 -7.72
N LEU A 150 8.17 2.78 -8.02
CA LEU A 150 7.32 3.36 -9.05
C LEU A 150 6.03 3.85 -8.41
N SER A 151 5.60 5.06 -8.75
CA SER A 151 4.26 5.54 -8.44
C SER A 151 3.63 6.19 -9.66
N MET A 152 2.29 6.15 -9.74
CA MET A 152 1.50 6.82 -10.75
C MET A 152 0.55 7.81 -10.07
N GLY A 153 0.62 9.08 -10.46
CA GLY A 153 -0.23 10.10 -9.85
C GLY A 153 0.24 11.53 -10.13
N PRO A 154 -0.42 12.52 -9.51
CA PRO A 154 -0.01 13.91 -9.59
C PRO A 154 1.37 14.14 -8.93
N THR A 155 1.98 15.29 -9.20
CA THR A 155 3.28 15.68 -8.62
C THR A 155 3.29 15.76 -7.09
N SER A 156 2.13 15.85 -6.43
CA SER A 156 2.05 15.75 -4.97
C SER A 156 2.50 14.39 -4.43
N PHE A 157 2.63 13.36 -5.27
CA PHE A 157 3.15 12.04 -4.89
C PHE A 157 4.67 12.03 -4.71
N ASP A 158 5.37 13.10 -5.09
CA ASP A 158 6.80 13.26 -4.83
C ASP A 158 7.12 13.09 -3.34
N GLU A 159 6.27 13.59 -2.43
CA GLU A 159 6.47 13.41 -0.98
C GLU A 159 6.59 11.93 -0.58
N SER A 160 5.74 11.08 -1.16
CA SER A 160 5.76 9.63 -0.91
C SER A 160 6.99 8.95 -1.52
N LEU A 161 7.40 9.36 -2.72
CA LEU A 161 8.61 8.84 -3.38
C LEU A 161 9.89 9.27 -2.65
N GLU A 162 9.97 10.54 -2.23
CA GLU A 162 11.05 11.08 -1.41
C GLU A 162 11.17 10.31 -0.09
N ARG A 163 10.03 10.03 0.56
CA ARG A 163 10.00 9.21 1.77
C ARG A 163 10.55 7.80 1.50
N ALA A 164 10.13 7.15 0.42
CA ALA A 164 10.60 5.80 0.06
C ALA A 164 12.11 5.76 -0.23
N VAL A 165 12.65 6.75 -0.95
CA VAL A 165 14.10 6.90 -1.16
C VAL A 165 14.81 7.14 0.18
N ALA A 166 14.24 7.97 1.05
CA ALA A 166 14.81 8.24 2.36
C ALA A 166 14.79 7.02 3.30
N MET A 167 13.86 6.08 3.11
CA MET A 167 13.82 4.78 3.79
C MET A 167 14.92 3.81 3.31
N GLY A 168 15.34 3.91 2.04
CA GLY A 168 16.43 3.10 1.51
C GLY A 168 16.35 2.74 0.03
N ALA A 169 15.25 3.08 -0.67
CA ALA A 169 15.14 2.81 -2.10
C ALA A 169 16.22 3.56 -2.90
N ASP A 170 16.78 2.92 -3.93
CA ASP A 170 17.91 3.48 -4.69
C ASP A 170 17.48 4.67 -5.54
N ARG A 171 16.35 4.52 -6.22
CA ARG A 171 15.73 5.55 -7.05
C ARG A 171 14.22 5.34 -7.15
N ALA A 172 13.55 6.37 -7.65
CA ALA A 172 12.11 6.38 -7.83
C ALA A 172 11.73 6.93 -9.21
N VAL A 173 10.57 6.50 -9.70
CA VAL A 173 9.94 6.97 -10.92
C VAL A 173 8.51 7.41 -10.59
N LEU A 174 8.15 8.62 -10.99
CA LEU A 174 6.78 9.10 -10.99
C LEU A 174 6.26 9.09 -12.43
N LEU A 175 5.28 8.24 -12.71
CA LEU A 175 4.45 8.36 -13.90
C LEU A 175 3.38 9.42 -13.64
N THR A 176 3.52 10.58 -14.29
CA THR A 176 2.64 11.73 -14.08
C THR A 176 2.18 12.32 -15.41
N ASP A 177 0.88 12.23 -15.66
CA ASP A 177 0.23 12.80 -16.83
C ASP A 177 -1.26 13.02 -16.54
N ARG A 178 -1.84 14.10 -17.08
CA ARG A 178 -3.27 14.41 -16.89
C ARG A 178 -4.17 13.36 -17.52
N ILE A 179 -3.73 12.72 -18.61
CA ILE A 179 -4.54 11.70 -19.31
C ILE A 179 -4.82 10.47 -18.44
N LEU A 180 -3.97 10.19 -17.45
CA LEU A 180 -4.12 9.07 -16.52
C LEU A 180 -5.25 9.30 -15.51
N GLY A 181 -5.70 10.55 -15.36
CA GLY A 181 -6.73 10.94 -14.41
C GLY A 181 -8.05 10.20 -14.63
N GLY A 182 -8.64 9.72 -13.53
CA GLY A 182 -9.92 9.01 -13.56
C GLY A 182 -9.88 7.60 -14.14
N SER A 183 -8.69 7.04 -14.36
CA SER A 183 -8.54 5.63 -14.74
C SER A 183 -9.11 4.70 -13.68
N ASP A 184 -9.82 3.65 -14.11
CA ASP A 184 -10.10 2.51 -13.25
C ASP A 184 -8.86 1.58 -13.12
N THR A 185 -9.06 0.39 -12.57
CA THR A 185 -7.97 -0.56 -12.31
C THR A 185 -7.30 -1.11 -13.57
N VAL A 186 -8.01 -1.27 -14.70
CA VAL A 186 -7.46 -1.87 -15.93
C VAL A 186 -6.49 -0.91 -16.63
N PRO A 187 -6.85 0.33 -16.98
CA PRO A 187 -5.92 1.29 -17.56
C PRO A 187 -4.79 1.68 -16.60
N THR A 188 -5.05 1.68 -15.28
CA THR A 188 -4.00 1.89 -14.26
C THR A 188 -2.95 0.78 -14.31
N ALA A 189 -3.38 -0.48 -14.31
CA ALA A 189 -2.47 -1.61 -14.40
C ALA A 189 -1.70 -1.62 -15.74
N TYR A 190 -2.37 -1.28 -16.84
CA TYR A 190 -1.74 -1.13 -18.15
C TYR A 190 -0.62 -0.07 -18.12
N ALA A 191 -0.92 1.15 -17.68
CA ALA A 191 0.06 2.25 -17.62
C ALA A 191 1.27 1.92 -16.74
N LEU A 192 1.05 1.29 -15.58
CA LEU A 192 2.11 0.81 -14.71
C LEU A 192 2.93 -0.30 -15.37
N SER A 193 2.30 -1.25 -16.06
CA SER A 193 3.00 -2.33 -16.76
C SER A 193 3.92 -1.83 -17.88
N GLU A 194 3.47 -0.89 -18.72
CA GLU A 194 4.30 -0.24 -19.76
C GLU A 194 5.49 0.51 -19.14
N THR A 195 5.26 1.17 -18.00
CA THR A 195 6.32 1.89 -17.28
C THR A 195 7.35 0.92 -16.70
N ILE A 196 6.90 -0.20 -16.14
CA ILE A 196 7.75 -1.28 -15.62
C ILE A 196 8.61 -1.88 -16.76
N GLN A 197 8.02 -2.15 -17.93
CA GLN A 197 8.76 -2.63 -19.10
C GLN A 197 9.85 -1.64 -19.52
N LYS A 198 9.53 -0.34 -19.56
CA LYS A 198 10.52 0.70 -19.89
C LYS A 198 11.65 0.81 -18.86
N ILE A 199 11.36 0.65 -17.57
CA ILE A 199 12.40 0.59 -16.53
C ILE A 199 13.34 -0.61 -16.80
N GLY A 200 12.75 -1.75 -17.14
CA GLY A 200 13.44 -2.96 -17.56
C GLY A 200 14.27 -3.65 -16.47
N GLY A 201 14.74 -4.86 -16.78
CA GLY A 201 15.70 -5.60 -15.97
C GLY A 201 15.25 -5.92 -14.53
N TYR A 202 13.95 -6.05 -14.28
CA TYR A 202 13.39 -6.42 -12.97
C TYR A 202 13.33 -7.94 -12.81
N ASP A 203 13.65 -8.42 -11.60
CA ASP A 203 13.53 -9.84 -11.22
C ASP A 203 12.30 -10.09 -10.33
N LEU A 204 11.86 -9.08 -9.59
CA LEU A 204 10.72 -9.18 -8.68
C LEU A 204 9.97 -7.85 -8.64
N ILE A 205 8.65 -7.92 -8.81
CA ILE A 205 7.75 -6.76 -8.64
C ILE A 205 6.96 -6.96 -7.35
N LEU A 206 6.96 -5.95 -6.48
CA LEU A 206 6.21 -5.93 -5.24
C LEU A 206 5.15 -4.82 -5.28
N THR A 207 3.96 -5.16 -4.82
CA THR A 207 2.84 -4.23 -4.64
C THR A 207 2.19 -4.50 -3.29
N GLY A 208 1.45 -3.56 -2.71
CA GLY A 208 0.53 -3.90 -1.62
C GLY A 208 -0.65 -4.73 -2.12
N GLU A 209 -1.31 -5.46 -1.22
CA GLU A 209 -2.48 -6.29 -1.56
C GLU A 209 -3.65 -5.47 -2.11
N GLU A 210 -3.88 -4.27 -1.55
CA GLU A 210 -4.87 -3.31 -2.00
C GLU A 210 -4.52 -1.89 -1.51
N THR A 211 -5.33 -0.90 -1.89
CA THR A 211 -5.17 0.48 -1.45
C THR A 211 -6.34 0.89 -0.56
N THR A 212 -6.07 1.61 0.52
CA THR A 212 -7.09 1.93 1.54
C THR A 212 -8.19 2.90 1.07
N ASP A 213 -7.99 3.54 -0.08
CA ASP A 213 -8.96 4.47 -0.66
C ASP A 213 -9.97 3.79 -1.60
N ALA A 214 -9.57 2.69 -2.26
CA ALA A 214 -10.37 2.02 -3.29
C ALA A 214 -10.65 0.54 -3.00
N SER A 215 -9.81 -0.14 -2.22
CA SER A 215 -9.94 -1.54 -1.77
C SER A 215 -10.36 -2.53 -2.86
N THR A 216 -9.76 -2.41 -4.05
CA THR A 216 -10.10 -3.30 -5.18
C THR A 216 -9.23 -4.56 -5.23
N GLY A 217 -7.98 -4.49 -4.76
CA GLY A 217 -7.00 -5.57 -4.90
C GLY A 217 -6.65 -5.96 -6.34
N HIS A 218 -7.06 -5.17 -7.35
CA HIS A 218 -6.94 -5.57 -8.76
C HIS A 218 -5.62 -5.15 -9.43
N VAL A 219 -5.00 -4.05 -9.01
CA VAL A 219 -3.91 -3.42 -9.78
C VAL A 219 -2.65 -4.29 -9.83
N GLY A 220 -2.22 -4.87 -8.70
CA GLY A 220 -1.08 -5.79 -8.66
C GLY A 220 -1.26 -6.99 -9.61
N PRO A 221 -2.37 -7.76 -9.47
CA PRO A 221 -2.69 -8.84 -10.41
C PRO A 221 -2.86 -8.40 -11.86
N GLY A 222 -3.42 -7.21 -12.09
CA GLY A 222 -3.54 -6.62 -13.42
C GLY A 222 -2.18 -6.36 -14.07
N ILE A 223 -1.21 -5.84 -13.32
CA ILE A 223 0.16 -5.64 -13.80
C ILE A 223 0.77 -6.99 -14.19
N ALA A 224 0.63 -8.01 -13.35
CA ALA A 224 1.13 -9.35 -13.63
C ALA A 224 0.53 -9.91 -14.93
N GLY A 225 -0.78 -9.74 -15.13
CA GLY A 225 -1.49 -10.16 -16.34
C GLY A 225 -1.01 -9.43 -17.61
N HIS A 226 -0.79 -8.12 -17.54
CA HIS A 226 -0.26 -7.36 -18.68
C HIS A 226 1.19 -7.71 -19.05
N LEU A 227 2.00 -8.09 -18.06
CA LEU A 227 3.40 -8.48 -18.24
C LEU A 227 3.59 -9.98 -18.50
N ASP A 228 2.52 -10.77 -18.50
CA ASP A 228 2.54 -12.23 -18.57
C ASP A 228 3.48 -12.87 -17.51
N LEU A 229 3.39 -12.37 -16.27
CA LEU A 229 4.22 -12.83 -15.16
C LEU A 229 3.46 -13.78 -14.23
N PRO A 230 4.13 -14.80 -13.69
CA PRO A 230 3.59 -15.55 -12.57
C PRO A 230 3.45 -14.63 -11.35
N GLN A 231 2.41 -14.88 -10.54
CA GLN A 231 2.12 -14.07 -9.37
C GLN A 231 1.79 -14.88 -8.12
N ILE A 232 2.11 -14.34 -6.95
CA ILE A 232 1.67 -14.85 -5.65
C ILE A 232 1.03 -13.68 -4.89
N THR A 233 -0.26 -13.78 -4.61
CA THR A 233 -0.98 -12.75 -3.86
C THR A 233 -0.97 -13.06 -2.37
N TYR A 234 -1.28 -12.02 -1.58
CA TYR A 234 -1.43 -12.10 -0.13
C TYR A 234 -0.19 -12.58 0.64
N VAL A 235 0.99 -12.09 0.24
CA VAL A 235 2.28 -12.53 0.77
C VAL A 235 2.62 -11.84 2.08
N SER A 236 3.01 -12.64 3.07
CA SER A 236 3.49 -12.17 4.38
C SER A 236 5.02 -12.23 4.52
N GLU A 237 5.69 -13.09 3.75
CA GLU A 237 7.14 -13.30 3.80
C GLU A 237 7.67 -13.70 2.42
N ILE A 238 8.85 -13.19 2.02
CA ILE A 238 9.51 -13.55 0.76
C ILE A 238 10.95 -13.99 1.02
N ARG A 239 11.38 -15.04 0.31
CA ARG A 239 12.76 -15.53 0.25
C ARG A 239 13.16 -15.69 -1.21
N ILE A 240 14.38 -15.28 -1.54
CA ILE A 240 15.00 -15.56 -2.83
C ILE A 240 15.96 -16.74 -2.62
N VAL A 241 15.72 -17.84 -3.33
CA VAL A 241 16.51 -19.09 -3.22
C VAL A 241 16.78 -19.60 -4.64
N ASP A 242 18.05 -19.76 -4.99
CA ASP A 242 18.49 -20.34 -6.28
C ASP A 242 17.84 -19.70 -7.52
N GLY A 243 17.62 -18.39 -7.50
CA GLY A 243 16.99 -17.67 -8.62
C GLY A 243 15.47 -17.83 -8.71
N THR A 244 14.84 -18.42 -7.68
CA THR A 244 13.38 -18.50 -7.52
C THR A 244 12.90 -17.64 -6.36
N VAL A 245 11.62 -17.30 -6.39
CA VAL A 245 10.93 -16.61 -5.29
C VAL A 245 10.09 -17.64 -4.56
N ARG A 246 10.36 -17.79 -3.26
CA ARG A 246 9.56 -18.59 -2.33
C ARG A 246 8.86 -17.66 -1.35
N ALA A 247 7.54 -17.68 -1.35
CA ALA A 247 6.72 -16.75 -0.58
C ALA A 247 5.75 -17.48 0.34
N ARG A 248 5.52 -16.94 1.53
CA ARG A 248 4.47 -17.40 2.44
C ARG A 248 3.20 -16.58 2.21
N ARG A 249 2.18 -17.22 1.66
CA ARG A 249 0.86 -16.65 1.37
C ARG A 249 -0.09 -16.89 2.54
N THR A 250 -0.88 -15.89 2.89
CA THR A 250 -1.98 -16.02 3.85
C THR A 250 -3.25 -16.42 3.11
N ALA A 251 -3.95 -17.42 3.63
CA ALA A 251 -5.28 -17.84 3.20
C ALA A 251 -6.24 -17.73 4.41
N GLU A 252 -7.53 -17.93 4.18
CA GLU A 252 -8.57 -17.80 5.19
C GLU A 252 -8.32 -18.71 6.41
N ASP A 253 -7.87 -19.94 6.16
CA ASP A 253 -7.68 -20.98 7.18
C ASP A 253 -6.21 -21.15 7.63
N GLY A 254 -5.29 -20.31 7.16
CA GLY A 254 -3.88 -20.41 7.57
C GLY A 254 -2.87 -19.82 6.60
N THR A 255 -1.71 -20.47 6.50
CA THR A 255 -0.59 -19.99 5.66
C THR A 255 -0.01 -21.09 4.79
N GLU A 256 0.33 -20.75 3.56
CA GLU A 256 0.85 -21.67 2.55
C GLU A 256 2.22 -21.19 2.05
N TRP A 257 3.11 -22.12 1.70
CA TRP A 257 4.35 -21.79 0.99
C TRP A 257 4.20 -22.03 -0.50
N TRP A 258 4.43 -20.99 -1.29
CA TRP A 258 4.40 -21.03 -2.75
C TRP A 258 5.78 -20.71 -3.31
N GLN A 259 6.09 -21.25 -4.50
CA GLN A 259 7.35 -21.01 -5.19
C GLN A 259 7.09 -20.72 -6.67
N THR A 260 7.79 -19.74 -7.22
CA THR A 260 7.75 -19.39 -8.65
C THR A 260 9.13 -18.97 -9.17
N SER A 261 9.35 -19.09 -10.47
CA SER A 261 10.52 -18.53 -11.17
C SER A 261 10.46 -17.00 -11.21
N MET A 262 11.63 -16.35 -11.28
CA MET A 262 11.77 -14.93 -11.60
C MET A 262 11.90 -14.73 -13.13
N PRO A 263 11.35 -13.66 -13.73
CA PRO A 263 10.63 -12.56 -13.07
C PRO A 263 9.23 -12.97 -12.57
N SER A 264 8.79 -12.38 -11.46
CA SER A 264 7.46 -12.62 -10.87
C SER A 264 6.92 -11.38 -10.15
N LEU A 265 5.62 -11.38 -9.86
CA LEU A 265 4.96 -10.34 -9.07
C LEU A 265 4.42 -10.91 -7.75
N CYS A 266 4.62 -10.21 -6.64
CA CYS A 266 3.98 -10.53 -5.37
C CYS A 266 3.17 -9.35 -4.84
N THR A 267 1.96 -9.61 -4.34
CA THR A 267 1.18 -8.63 -3.57
C THR A 267 1.38 -8.90 -2.08
N VAL A 268 1.62 -7.86 -1.29
CA VAL A 268 2.06 -7.97 0.11
C VAL A 268 0.92 -7.58 1.07
N ASN A 269 0.69 -8.44 2.06
CA ASN A 269 -0.33 -8.22 3.08
C ASN A 269 -0.01 -7.01 3.94
N PHE A 270 -1.07 -6.30 4.32
CA PHE A 270 -0.99 -5.32 5.38
C PHE A 270 -0.52 -5.95 6.70
N GLY A 271 0.37 -5.25 7.40
CA GLY A 271 0.77 -5.61 8.76
C GLY A 271 1.66 -6.85 8.88
N CYS A 272 2.16 -7.42 7.78
CA CYS A 272 3.05 -8.58 7.82
C CYS A 272 4.47 -8.26 8.33
N ASN A 273 4.82 -6.98 8.37
CA ASN A 273 6.07 -6.47 8.91
C ASN A 273 5.89 -5.06 9.48
N LYS A 274 6.96 -4.47 10.02
CA LYS A 274 6.99 -3.08 10.48
C LYS A 274 7.90 -2.25 9.58
N PRO A 275 7.36 -1.38 8.71
CA PRO A 275 8.18 -0.56 7.82
C PRO A 275 9.16 0.33 8.58
N ARG A 276 10.42 0.35 8.12
CA ARG A 276 11.48 1.17 8.74
C ARG A 276 11.25 2.67 8.56
N ALA A 277 11.82 3.46 9.44
CA ALA A 277 11.75 4.91 9.34
C ALA A 277 12.76 5.47 8.31
N PRO A 278 12.46 6.62 7.67
CA PRO A 278 13.42 7.34 6.85
C PRO A 278 14.71 7.72 7.62
N THR A 279 15.86 7.55 6.99
CA THR A 279 17.17 7.86 7.57
C THR A 279 17.61 9.29 7.24
N LEU A 280 18.50 9.88 8.05
CA LEU A 280 19.08 11.21 7.76
C LEU A 280 19.86 11.19 6.43
N THR A 281 20.68 10.16 6.22
CA THR A 281 21.45 9.97 4.98
C THR A 281 20.53 9.89 3.76
N GLY A 282 19.42 9.16 3.87
CA GLY A 282 18.40 9.08 2.84
C GLY A 282 17.76 10.44 2.52
N LYS A 283 17.39 11.22 3.55
CA LYS A 283 16.86 12.59 3.37
C LYS A 283 17.86 13.53 2.69
N ILE A 284 19.15 13.41 3.01
CA ILE A 284 20.22 14.17 2.35
C ILE A 284 20.32 13.77 0.87
N ARG A 285 20.21 12.47 0.55
CA ARG A 285 20.24 11.99 -0.84
C ARG A 285 19.08 12.54 -1.65
N VAL A 286 17.86 12.54 -1.09
CA VAL A 286 16.69 13.19 -1.70
C VAL A 286 16.96 14.67 -1.98
N LYS A 287 17.44 15.41 -0.97
CA LYS A 287 17.73 16.85 -1.10
C LYS A 287 18.82 17.16 -2.15
N ARG A 288 19.75 16.24 -2.39
CA ARG A 288 20.77 16.37 -3.45
C ARG A 288 20.20 16.22 -4.86
N GLY A 289 18.99 15.66 -5.00
CA GLY A 289 18.32 15.47 -6.28
C GLY A 289 18.87 14.30 -7.10
N GLY A 290 18.30 14.11 -8.30
CA GLY A 290 18.73 13.08 -9.26
C GLY A 290 18.30 11.64 -8.93
N VAL A 291 17.47 11.45 -7.91
CA VAL A 291 16.99 10.12 -7.46
C VAL A 291 15.52 9.85 -7.78
N ILE A 292 14.78 10.87 -8.22
CA ILE A 292 13.40 10.75 -8.68
C ILE A 292 13.34 11.22 -10.13
N ALA A 293 12.84 10.36 -11.01
CA ALA A 293 12.58 10.70 -12.40
C ALA A 293 11.07 10.88 -12.61
N HIS A 294 10.69 11.90 -13.38
CA HIS A 294 9.29 12.12 -13.78
C HIS A 294 9.14 11.74 -15.24
N TRP A 295 8.21 10.83 -15.53
CA TRP A 295 7.89 10.40 -16.89
C TRP A 295 6.43 10.71 -17.18
N SER A 296 6.18 11.28 -18.36
CA SER A 296 4.85 11.40 -18.96
C SER A 296 4.45 10.13 -19.71
N CYS A 297 3.20 10.04 -20.17
CA CYS A 297 2.78 8.94 -21.04
C CYS A 297 3.60 8.89 -22.34
N ALA A 298 3.96 10.07 -22.87
CA ALA A 298 4.78 10.19 -24.08
C ALA A 298 6.21 9.69 -23.86
N ASP A 299 6.82 9.98 -22.71
CA ASP A 299 8.14 9.46 -22.36
C ASP A 299 8.12 7.93 -22.31
N VAL A 300 7.04 7.34 -21.79
CA VAL A 300 6.91 5.87 -21.70
C VAL A 300 6.58 5.22 -23.05
N GLY A 301 5.84 5.90 -23.91
CA GLY A 301 5.27 5.34 -25.13
C GLY A 301 3.88 4.71 -24.91
N ILE A 302 3.16 5.14 -23.87
CA ILE A 302 1.82 4.66 -23.53
C ILE A 302 0.81 5.14 -24.58
N ASP A 303 -0.01 4.22 -25.10
CA ASP A 303 -1.11 4.55 -26.01
C ASP A 303 -2.20 5.34 -25.26
N PRO A 304 -2.47 6.60 -25.64
CA PRO A 304 -3.51 7.42 -25.01
C PRO A 304 -4.93 6.84 -25.13
N LYS A 305 -5.15 5.91 -26.06
CA LYS A 305 -6.44 5.21 -26.25
C LYS A 305 -6.64 4.02 -25.31
N LYS A 306 -5.66 3.71 -24.47
CA LYS A 306 -5.73 2.61 -23.48
C LYS A 306 -5.69 3.10 -22.04
N VAL A 307 -5.60 4.41 -21.82
CA VAL A 307 -5.49 5.03 -20.50
C VAL A 307 -6.55 6.09 -20.25
N GLY A 308 -6.80 6.40 -18.98
CA GLY A 308 -7.72 7.45 -18.57
C GLY A 308 -9.18 7.01 -18.45
N LEU A 309 -10.00 7.94 -17.96
CA LEU A 309 -11.43 7.72 -17.71
C LEU A 309 -12.21 7.22 -18.93
N LEU A 310 -11.94 7.78 -20.11
CA LEU A 310 -12.68 7.43 -21.34
C LEU A 310 -12.44 5.99 -21.81
N ASN A 311 -11.31 5.40 -21.42
CA ASN A 311 -10.92 4.05 -21.81
C ASN A 311 -11.02 3.07 -20.62
N SER A 312 -11.63 3.51 -19.51
CA SER A 312 -11.87 2.69 -18.33
C SER A 312 -13.13 1.83 -18.54
N PRO A 313 -13.04 0.49 -18.44
CA PRO A 313 -14.20 -0.40 -18.54
C PRO A 313 -15.29 -0.13 -17.49
N THR A 314 -14.91 0.40 -16.33
CA THR A 314 -15.80 0.72 -15.22
C THR A 314 -15.78 2.22 -14.92
N ILE A 315 -16.92 2.75 -14.50
CA ILE A 315 -17.10 4.17 -14.15
C ILE A 315 -17.87 4.22 -12.84
N VAL A 316 -17.38 5.01 -11.88
CA VAL A 316 -18.08 5.25 -10.60
C VAL A 316 -19.28 6.17 -10.87
N ALA A 317 -20.48 5.58 -10.94
CA ALA A 317 -21.70 6.34 -11.23
C ALA A 317 -22.14 7.23 -10.05
N LYS A 318 -21.96 6.76 -8.81
CA LYS A 318 -22.37 7.47 -7.59
C LYS A 318 -21.55 7.00 -6.40
N VAL A 319 -21.30 7.91 -5.44
CA VAL A 319 -20.69 7.61 -4.14
C VAL A 319 -21.65 8.08 -3.05
N ASP A 320 -22.09 7.15 -2.19
CA ASP A 320 -22.94 7.44 -1.03
C ASP A 320 -22.15 7.26 0.27
N THR A 321 -22.40 8.14 1.24
CA THR A 321 -21.81 8.00 2.58
C THR A 321 -22.75 7.18 3.45
N ILE A 322 -22.34 5.96 3.81
CA ILE A 322 -23.12 5.09 4.69
C ILE A 322 -22.94 5.55 6.14
N ARG A 323 -24.05 5.93 6.78
CA ARG A 323 -24.10 6.18 8.22
C ARG A 323 -24.60 4.91 8.90
N LEU A 324 -23.70 4.24 9.61
CA LEU A 324 -24.10 3.14 10.47
C LEU A 324 -24.93 3.69 11.63
N PRO A 325 -26.03 3.03 12.02
CA PRO A 325 -26.77 3.41 13.21
C PRO A 325 -25.85 3.33 14.43
N ALA A 326 -26.13 4.17 15.44
CA ALA A 326 -25.43 4.06 16.71
C ALA A 326 -25.58 2.62 17.24
N ARG A 327 -24.46 1.94 17.51
CA ARG A 327 -24.50 0.62 18.14
C ARG A 327 -25.18 0.78 19.50
N ALA A 328 -26.29 0.08 19.71
CA ALA A 328 -26.89 -0.02 21.03
C ALA A 328 -25.91 -0.80 21.92
N GLY A 329 -25.23 -0.10 22.83
CA GLY A 329 -24.36 -0.70 23.83
C GLY A 329 -25.13 -0.91 25.12
N HIS A 330 -25.21 -2.15 25.60
CA HIS A 330 -25.69 -2.43 26.95
C HIS A 330 -24.49 -2.79 27.84
N MET A 331 -24.20 -1.93 28.81
CA MET A 331 -23.14 -2.19 29.79
C MET A 331 -23.75 -2.84 31.01
N PHE A 332 -23.35 -4.08 31.30
CA PHE A 332 -23.70 -4.78 32.52
C PHE A 332 -22.70 -4.41 33.62
N SER A 333 -23.19 -4.13 34.82
CA SER A 333 -22.38 -3.80 35.99
C SER A 333 -22.94 -4.47 37.25
N GLY A 334 -22.08 -4.80 38.20
CA GLY A 334 -22.48 -5.49 39.44
C GLY A 334 -21.48 -6.56 39.86
N GLU A 335 -21.97 -7.56 40.60
CA GLU A 335 -21.18 -8.72 41.00
C GLU A 335 -20.77 -9.55 39.75
N PRO A 336 -19.52 -10.04 39.68
CA PRO A 336 -19.01 -10.71 38.48
C PRO A 336 -19.85 -11.87 37.94
N LYS A 337 -20.34 -12.79 38.80
CA LYS A 337 -21.15 -13.93 38.36
C LYS A 337 -22.50 -13.50 37.81
N GLU A 338 -23.15 -12.55 38.47
CA GLU A 338 -24.46 -12.04 38.04
C GLU A 338 -24.35 -11.29 36.70
N THR A 339 -23.29 -10.50 36.55
CA THR A 339 -22.98 -9.73 35.33
C THR A 339 -22.72 -10.66 34.15
N VAL A 340 -21.92 -11.72 34.34
CA VAL A 340 -21.64 -12.71 33.29
C VAL A 340 -22.92 -13.46 32.90
N ARG A 341 -23.77 -13.82 33.87
CA ARG A 341 -25.06 -14.47 33.58
C ARG A 341 -25.96 -13.56 32.72
N ALA A 342 -26.13 -12.30 33.13
CA ALA A 342 -26.95 -11.34 32.39
C ALA A 342 -26.41 -11.08 30.97
N LEU A 343 -25.09 -11.07 30.80
CA LEU A 343 -24.44 -10.96 29.50
C LEU A 343 -24.72 -12.20 28.63
N LEU A 344 -24.55 -13.41 29.16
CA LEU A 344 -24.83 -14.65 28.43
C LEU A 344 -26.29 -14.73 27.99
N GLU A 345 -27.23 -14.40 28.88
CA GLU A 345 -28.66 -14.34 28.56
C GLU A 345 -28.93 -13.35 27.43
N ALA A 346 -28.30 -12.17 27.45
CA ALA A 346 -28.41 -11.19 26.37
C ALA A 346 -27.81 -11.68 25.05
N LEU A 347 -26.64 -12.33 25.08
CA LEU A 347 -25.99 -12.86 23.87
C LEU A 347 -26.81 -13.99 23.23
N ILE A 348 -27.43 -14.87 24.03
CA ILE A 348 -28.33 -15.91 23.55
C ILE A 348 -29.60 -15.28 22.95
N ARG A 349 -30.23 -14.33 23.68
CA ARG A 349 -31.42 -13.62 23.22
C ARG A 349 -31.18 -12.92 21.88
N ASP A 350 -30.01 -12.30 21.74
CA ASP A 350 -29.63 -11.53 20.55
C ASP A 350 -28.99 -12.42 19.46
N ARG A 351 -28.97 -13.75 19.67
CA ARG A 351 -28.44 -14.78 18.74
C ARG A 351 -26.98 -14.57 18.33
N VAL A 352 -26.19 -13.95 19.21
CA VAL A 352 -24.74 -13.85 19.04
C VAL A 352 -24.09 -15.20 19.30
N ILE A 353 -24.67 -15.98 20.22
CA ILE A 353 -24.26 -17.35 20.53
C ILE A 353 -25.49 -18.27 20.54
N VAL A 354 -25.28 -19.55 20.21
CA VAL A 354 -26.31 -20.60 20.31
C VAL A 354 -26.19 -21.23 21.70
N PRO A 355 -27.31 -21.51 22.40
CA PRO A 355 -27.31 -22.08 23.75
C PRO A 355 -26.71 -23.49 23.84
#